data_AF-A0A1G8DT91-F1
#
_entry.id   AF-A0A1G8DT91-F1
#
_cell.length_a   1.000
_cell.length_b   1.000
_cell.length_c   1.000
_cell.angle_alpha   90.00
_cell.angle_beta   90.00
_cell.angle_gamma   90.00
#
_symmetry.space_group_name_H-M   'P 1'
#
loop_
_entity.id
_entity.type
_entity.pdbx_description
1 polymer ?
#
loop_
_entity_poly.entity_id
_entity_poly.type
_entity_poly.pdbx_seq_one_letter_code
_entity_poly.pdbx_strand_id
1 'polypeptide(L)' 'MTTSEIEYTFYSFGYGALYHKFRYPLLVSEHLKHVDADVLEAFFTWYTFDDTKKLLFDDFIYHFRLFENICKNNSLPSSL' A
#
# COMPACT_ATOMS: atom_id res chain seq x y z
N MET A 1 8.75 -4.35 -5.31
CA MET A 1 9.17 -2.94 -5.50
C MET A 1 10.47 -2.60 -4.78
N THR A 2 11.21 -1.65 -5.33
CA THR A 2 12.31 -0.93 -4.68
C THR A 2 11.77 0.13 -3.71
N THR A 3 12.61 0.59 -2.78
CA THR A 3 12.24 1.66 -1.84
C THR A 3 11.81 2.94 -2.55
N SER A 4 12.47 3.30 -3.66
CA SER A 4 12.15 4.49 -4.44
C SER A 4 10.78 4.39 -5.13
N GLU A 5 10.41 3.20 -5.63
CA GLU A 5 9.08 2.97 -6.22
C GLU A 5 7.99 3.06 -5.15
N ILE A 6 8.21 2.46 -3.97
CA ILE A 6 7.26 2.56 -2.85
C ILE A 6 7.07 4.02 -2.45
N GLU A 7 8.16 4.76 -2.28
CA GLU A 7 8.12 6.19 -1.98
C GLU A 7 7.29 6.94 -3.03
N TYR A 8 7.64 6.79 -4.30
CA TYR A 8 6.95 7.44 -5.40
C TYR A 8 5.44 7.17 -5.39
N THR A 9 5.03 5.91 -5.25
CA THR A 9 3.60 5.54 -5.24
C THR A 9 2.86 6.20 -4.07
N PHE A 10 3.42 6.22 -2.86
CA PHE A 10 2.80 6.93 -1.74
C PHE A 10 2.66 8.44 -2.01
N TYR A 11 3.68 9.08 -2.58
CA TYR A 11 3.61 10.51 -2.88
C TYR A 11 2.60 10.83 -3.98
N SER A 12 2.53 10.02 -5.04
CA SER A 12 1.59 10.21 -6.16
C SER A 12 0.12 10.15 -5.72
N PHE A 13 -0.19 9.45 -4.63
CA PHE A 13 -1.53 9.37 -4.04
C PHE A 13 -1.75 10.32 -2.86
N GLY A 14 -0.81 11.24 -2.58
CA GLY A 14 -0.94 12.21 -1.47
C GLY A 14 -0.63 11.64 -0.09
N TYR A 15 -0.11 10.41 0.00
CA TYR A 15 0.23 9.71 1.23
C TYR A 15 1.69 9.86 1.67
N GLY A 16 2.41 10.90 1.22
CA GLY A 16 3.81 11.12 1.59
C GLY A 16 4.07 11.18 3.11
N ALA A 17 3.14 11.77 3.89
CA ALA A 17 3.24 11.76 5.35
C ALA A 17 3.13 10.35 5.95
N LEU A 18 2.31 9.48 5.33
CA LEU A 18 2.16 8.09 5.73
C LEU A 18 3.40 7.27 5.38
N TYR A 19 4.00 7.51 4.21
CA TYR A 19 5.29 6.92 3.86
C TYR A 19 6.36 7.27 4.88
N HIS A 20 6.50 8.55 5.28
CA HIS A 20 7.46 8.94 6.31
C HIS A 20 7.24 8.20 7.62
N LYS A 21 5.98 8.00 8.02
CA LYS A 21 5.61 7.24 9.22
C LYS A 21 5.98 5.75 9.10
N PHE A 22 5.80 5.15 7.93
CA PHE A 22 5.94 3.71 7.72
C PHE A 22 7.24 3.27 7.07
N ARG A 23 8.11 4.19 6.64
CA ARG A 23 9.34 3.90 5.87
C ARG A 23 10.18 2.80 6.48
N TYR A 24 10.48 2.89 7.78
CA TYR A 24 11.29 1.88 8.48
C TYR A 24 10.58 0.53 8.58
N PRO A 25 9.34 0.45 9.09
CA PRO A 25 8.56 -0.80 9.07
C PRO A 25 8.42 -1.43 7.67
N LEU A 26 8.18 -0.63 6.63
CA LEU A 26 8.09 -1.11 5.24
C LEU A 26 9.40 -1.72 4.76
N LEU A 27 10.53 -1.09 5.05
CA LEU A 27 11.86 -1.58 4.68
C LEU A 27 12.19 -2.91 5.38
N VAL A 28 11.90 -3.02 6.68
CA VAL A 28 12.27 -4.19 7.50
C VAL A 28 11.33 -5.37 7.25
N SER A 29 10.04 -5.10 7.05
CA SER A 29 9.03 -6.15 6.94
C SER A 29 9.02 -6.86 5.59
N GLU A 30 9.69 -6.31 4.58
CA GLU A 30 9.78 -6.81 3.20
C GLU A 30 8.42 -7.10 2.50
N HIS A 31 7.30 -6.63 3.03
CA HIS A 31 5.96 -6.96 2.52
C HIS A 31 5.74 -6.50 1.08
N LEU A 32 6.37 -5.38 0.68
CA LEU A 32 6.25 -4.81 -0.66
C LEU A 32 7.40 -5.20 -1.60
N LYS A 33 8.34 -6.04 -1.15
CA LYS A 33 9.53 -6.40 -1.93
C LYS A 33 9.20 -7.13 -3.22
N HIS A 34 8.21 -8.02 -3.18
CA HIS A 34 7.74 -8.82 -4.32
C HIS A 34 6.36 -8.39 -4.84
N VAL A 35 5.89 -7.23 -4.42
CA VAL A 35 4.66 -6.61 -4.90
C VAL A 35 5.02 -5.76 -6.12
N ASP A 36 4.16 -5.77 -7.14
CA ASP A 36 4.24 -4.88 -8.31
C ASP A 36 3.61 -3.51 -7.97
N ALA A 37 4.13 -2.43 -8.56
CA ALA A 37 3.64 -1.07 -8.28
C ALA A 37 2.13 -0.91 -8.48
N ASP A 38 1.62 -1.47 -9.58
CA ASP A 38 0.20 -1.47 -9.95
C ASP A 38 -0.71 -2.03 -8.84
N VAL A 39 -0.23 -2.99 -8.04
CA VAL A 39 -1.01 -3.56 -6.92
C VAL A 39 -1.15 -2.56 -5.77
N LEU A 40 -0.07 -1.83 -5.46
CA LEU A 40 -0.10 -0.80 -4.42
C LEU A 40 -0.91 0.43 -4.88
N GLU A 41 -0.81 0.79 -6.15
CA GLU A 41 -1.62 1.85 -6.77
C GLU A 41 -3.11 1.50 -6.77
N ALA A 42 -3.45 0.25 -7.13
CA ALA A 42 -4.80 -0.24 -7.04
C ALA A 42 -5.28 -0.19 -5.58
N PHE A 43 -4.48 -0.66 -4.62
CA PHE A 43 -4.84 -0.58 -3.21
C PHE A 43 -5.19 0.85 -2.77
N PHE A 44 -4.38 1.85 -3.15
CA PHE A 44 -4.67 3.26 -2.86
C PHE A 44 -5.85 3.86 -3.61
N THR A 45 -6.28 3.23 -4.71
CA THR A 45 -7.51 3.60 -5.41
C THR A 45 -8.76 3.11 -4.68
N TRP A 46 -8.67 1.96 -4.00
CA TRP A 46 -9.78 1.34 -3.26
C TRP A 46 -9.84 1.74 -1.78
N TYR A 47 -8.72 2.16 -1.19
CA TYR A 47 -8.61 2.52 0.22
C TYR A 47 -8.24 3.99 0.42
N THR A 48 -9.02 4.67 1.26
CA THR A 48 -8.73 6.03 1.73
C THR A 48 -8.26 6.03 3.19
N PHE A 49 -7.25 6.84 3.49
CA PHE A 49 -6.70 6.98 4.83
C PHE A 49 -6.88 8.40 5.34
N ASP A 50 -8.08 8.71 5.82
CA ASP A 50 -8.47 10.09 6.20
C ASP A 50 -7.70 10.63 7.41
N ASP A 51 -7.30 9.77 8.34
CA ASP A 51 -6.46 10.14 9.50
C ASP A 51 -5.13 9.38 9.49
N THR A 52 -4.25 9.79 8.60
CA THR A 52 -2.88 9.25 8.46
C THR A 52 -2.07 9.33 9.77
N LYS A 53 -2.41 10.23 10.70
CA LYS A 53 -1.74 10.34 12.00
C LYS A 53 -2.09 9.18 12.92
N LYS A 54 -3.34 8.70 12.90
CA LYS A 54 -3.78 7.58 13.76
C LYS A 54 -3.53 6.21 13.16
N LEU A 55 -3.43 6.09 11.83
CA LEU A 55 -3.27 4.79 11.16
C LEU A 55 -2.00 4.05 11.63
N LEU A 56 -2.13 2.86 12.21
CA LEU A 56 -1.00 2.04 12.62
C LEU A 56 -0.46 1.24 11.43
N PHE A 57 0.82 0.88 11.49
CA PHE A 57 1.45 0.10 10.43
C PHE A 57 0.79 -1.27 10.26
N ASP A 58 0.47 -1.94 11.38
CA ASP A 58 -0.16 -3.25 11.35
C ASP A 58 -1.55 -3.21 10.73
N ASP A 59 -2.33 -2.15 10.98
CA ASP A 59 -3.64 -1.95 10.35
C ASP A 59 -3.49 -1.77 8.83
N PHE A 60 -2.53 -0.94 8.42
CA PHE A 60 -2.22 -0.72 7.00
C PHE A 60 -1.85 -2.04 6.31
N ILE A 61 -0.93 -2.81 6.90
CA ILE A 61 -0.48 -4.09 6.35
C ILE A 61 -1.60 -5.13 6.34
N TYR A 62 -2.44 -5.16 7.38
CA TYR A 62 -3.61 -6.03 7.43
C TYR A 62 -4.54 -5.76 6.24
N HIS A 63 -4.89 -4.50 6.00
CA HIS A 63 -5.75 -4.12 4.87
C HIS A 63 -5.09 -4.40 3.53
N PHE A 64 -3.78 -4.13 3.40
CA PHE A 64 -3.04 -4.43 2.18
C PHE A 64 -3.02 -5.94 1.85
N ARG A 65 -2.73 -6.79 2.83
CA ARG A 65 -2.77 -8.26 2.67
C ARG A 65 -4.16 -8.78 2.35
N LEU A 66 -5.19 -8.21 2.96
CA LEU A 66 -6.58 -8.55 2.67
C LEU A 66 -6.91 -8.20 1.22
N PHE A 67 -6.53 -7.01 0.76
CA PHE A 67 -6.69 -6.59 -0.63
C PHE A 67 -5.97 -7.54 -1.60
N GLU A 68 -4.70 -7.86 -1.35
CA GLU A 68 -3.95 -8.82 -2.17
C GLU A 68 -4.67 -10.18 -2.26
N ASN A 69 -5.17 -10.69 -1.13
CA ASN A 69 -5.89 -11.95 -1.09
C ASN A 69 -7.20 -11.88 -1.89
N ILE A 70 -7.91 -10.77 -1.83
CA ILE A 70 -9.12 -10.55 -2.64
C ILE A 70 -8.75 -10.53 -4.12
N CYS A 71 -7.69 -9.81 -4.54
CA CYS A 71 -7.25 -9.75 -5.93
C CYS A 71 -6.74 -11.08 -6.48
N LYS A 72 -6.08 -11.91 -5.64
CA LYS A 72 -5.58 -13.24 -6.03
C LYS A 72 -6.72 -14.25 -6.18
N ASN A 73 -7.72 -14.21 -5.30
CA ASN A 73 -8.77 -15.22 -5.23
C ASN A 73 -10.04 -14.83 -6.02
N ASN A 74 -10.30 -13.55 -6.19
CA ASN A 74 -11.37 -13.05 -7.04
C ASN A 74 -10.73 -12.44 -8.28
N SER A 75 -11.11 -12.91 -9.47
CA SER A 75 -10.87 -12.20 -10.72
C SER A 75 -11.65 -10.88 -10.68
N LEU A 76 -11.12 -9.86 -9.98
CA LEU A 76 -11.75 -8.54 -9.93
C LEU A 76 -11.85 -8.01 -11.36
N PRO A 77 -13.02 -7.50 -11.79
CA PRO A 77 -13.18 -6.97 -13.12
C PRO A 77 -12.24 -5.78 -13.31
N SER A 78 -11.41 -5.85 -14.34
CA SER A 78 -10.56 -4.78 -14.81
C SER A 78 -11.43 -3.65 -15.39
N SER A 79 -11.92 -2.74 -14.56
CA SER A 79 -12.33 -1.39 -14.98
C SER A 79 -12.79 -0.53 -13.80
N LEU A 80 -12.03 0.53 -13.53
CA LEU A 80 -12.55 1.88 -13.29
C LEU A 80 -11.92 2.80 -14.34
#